data_AF-A0A7S1RQ26-F1
#
_entry.id   AF-A0A7S1RQ26-F1
#
_cell.length_a   1.000
_cell.length_b   1.000
_cell.length_c   1.000
_cell.angle_alpha   90.00
_cell.angle_beta   90.00
_cell.angle_gamma   90.00
#
_symmetry.space_group_name_H-M   'P 1'
#
loop_
_entity.id
_entity.type
_entity.pdbx_description
1 polymer ?
#
loop_
_entity_poly.entity_id
_entity_poly.type
_entity_poly.pdbx_seq_one_letter_code
_entity_poly.pdbx_strand_id
1 'polypeptide(L)'
;LWGHVWIAPNGVFMWATGIVQLLIRQRLHRLGLIAPAPCDPALVVSRSLLESIGEAVQYVGKVAGDGKRGAEVGRFAKAGFPMLTNSGDFCLADSLTIDVDLTRKRMLKAELDGAEISASDAMTLVFFHTFFQGHPKIHAVANWGANLEREDGGGYAHGCAVATNLYNYLGGTTFSILMRLFARHGVCRDLHGIAQVFAYSPEREPARSHAHLRELGPFSEVVRFVFGARRGFRDAFERHCWEFPGVDAEAMFVGTILHSLDHYLWSRNLGDALWLDTDSPRFGVMAEVCRLVKVGFSDDIPGLLFNQRYKTAPGDFFREVYDSAASINRDFADVMDTCIIK
;
A
#
# COMPACT_ATOMS: atom_id res chain seq x y z
N LEU A 1 -15.32 -22.24 1.72
CA LEU A 1 -15.48 -22.61 3.16
C LEU A 1 -14.21 -22.35 3.96
N TRP A 2 -13.06 -22.95 3.62
CA TRP A 2 -11.80 -22.82 4.36
C TRP A 2 -11.45 -21.36 4.75
N GLY A 3 -11.37 -20.45 3.78
CA GLY A 3 -11.01 -19.06 4.09
C GLY A 3 -12.04 -18.30 4.93
N HIS A 4 -13.33 -18.62 4.84
CA HIS A 4 -14.35 -18.03 5.73
C HIS A 4 -14.24 -18.52 7.18
N VAL A 5 -13.64 -19.69 7.41
CA VAL A 5 -13.46 -20.27 8.74
C VAL A 5 -12.12 -19.83 9.34
N TRP A 6 -11.05 -19.79 8.53
CA TRP A 6 -9.69 -19.64 9.03
C TRP A 6 -9.04 -18.27 8.75
N ILE A 7 -9.52 -17.54 7.74
CA ILE A 7 -8.98 -16.21 7.40
C ILE A 7 -9.92 -15.12 7.92
N ALA A 8 -11.19 -15.17 7.55
CA ALA A 8 -12.13 -14.08 7.81
C ALA A 8 -12.28 -13.72 9.30
N PRO A 9 -12.41 -14.68 10.26
CA PRO A 9 -12.55 -14.33 11.68
C PRO A 9 -11.30 -13.65 12.25
N ASN A 10 -10.11 -14.07 11.79
CA ASN A 10 -8.84 -13.47 12.20
C ASN A 10 -8.69 -12.06 11.63
N GLY A 11 -9.07 -11.85 10.37
CA GLY A 11 -9.14 -10.51 9.78
C GLY A 11 -10.12 -9.61 10.53
N VAL A 12 -11.30 -10.14 10.90
CA VAL A 12 -12.29 -9.43 11.74
C VAL A 12 -11.73 -9.05 13.10
N PHE A 13 -11.05 -9.98 13.74
CA PHE A 13 -10.40 -9.73 15.01
C PHE A 13 -9.34 -8.62 14.89
N MET A 14 -8.49 -8.65 13.85
CA MET A 14 -7.48 -7.63 13.58
C MET A 14 -8.12 -6.24 13.45
N TRP A 15 -9.06 -6.05 12.53
CA TRP A 15 -9.61 -4.71 12.31
C TRP A 15 -10.44 -4.20 13.48
N ALA A 16 -11.20 -5.07 14.15
CA ALA A 16 -12.01 -4.68 15.30
C ALA A 16 -11.11 -4.22 16.47
N THR A 17 -10.05 -4.97 16.77
CA THR A 17 -9.13 -4.62 17.85
C THR A 17 -8.33 -3.36 17.54
N GLY A 18 -7.83 -3.21 16.31
CA GLY A 18 -7.13 -2.02 15.86
C GLY A 18 -7.98 -0.75 15.94
N ILE A 19 -9.24 -0.80 15.50
CA ILE A 19 -10.17 0.34 15.59
C ILE A 19 -10.48 0.69 17.04
N VAL A 20 -10.76 -0.30 17.90
CA VAL A 20 -10.99 -0.05 19.34
C VAL A 20 -9.78 0.62 19.98
N GLN A 21 -8.57 0.13 19.68
CA GLN A 21 -7.33 0.74 20.17
C GLN A 21 -7.18 2.20 19.69
N LEU A 22 -7.45 2.48 18.42
CA LEU A 22 -7.42 3.85 17.90
C LEU A 22 -8.41 4.77 18.60
N LEU A 23 -9.66 4.35 18.79
CA LEU A 23 -10.68 5.15 19.46
C LEU A 23 -10.29 5.46 20.92
N ILE A 24 -9.72 4.47 21.63
CA ILE A 24 -9.17 4.68 22.97
C ILE A 24 -8.02 5.70 22.92
N ARG A 25 -7.05 5.53 22.02
CA ARG A 25 -5.91 6.46 21.88
C ARG A 25 -6.36 7.88 21.55
N GLN A 26 -7.31 8.06 20.62
CA GLN A 26 -7.88 9.36 20.27
C GLN A 26 -8.58 10.02 21.48
N ARG A 27 -9.30 9.25 22.28
CA ARG A 27 -9.92 9.76 23.51
C ARG A 27 -8.87 10.18 24.53
N LEU A 28 -7.85 9.36 24.78
CA LEU A 28 -6.76 9.68 25.70
C LEU A 28 -5.96 10.90 25.25
N HIS A 29 -5.73 11.05 23.94
CA HIS A 29 -5.06 12.21 23.36
C HIS A 29 -5.86 13.49 23.55
N ARG A 30 -7.18 13.46 23.28
CA ARG A 30 -8.08 14.60 23.54
C ARG A 30 -8.15 15.01 25.02
N LEU A 31 -7.95 14.05 25.93
CA LEU A 31 -7.87 14.31 27.37
C LEU A 31 -6.48 14.80 27.82
N GLY A 32 -5.50 14.90 26.91
CA GLY A 32 -4.12 15.30 27.24
C GLY A 32 -3.32 14.23 27.99
N LEU A 33 -3.80 12.98 28.05
CA LEU A 33 -3.16 11.89 28.78
C LEU A 33 -2.05 11.21 27.99
N ILE A 34 -2.11 11.30 26.66
CA ILE A 34 -1.05 10.82 25.76
C ILE A 34 -0.80 11.84 24.65
N ALA A 35 0.41 11.80 24.08
CA ALA A 35 0.76 12.51 22.86
C ALA A 35 1.07 11.51 21.73
N PRO A 36 0.82 11.87 20.46
CA PRO A 36 1.34 11.09 19.35
C PRO A 36 2.87 11.05 19.39
N ALA A 37 3.48 10.05 18.74
CA ALA A 37 4.92 10.06 18.54
C ALA A 37 5.35 11.35 17.78
N PRO A 38 6.56 11.89 18.00
CA PRO A 38 7.06 13.02 17.20
C PRO A 38 7.01 12.72 15.70
N CYS A 39 6.57 13.70 14.91
CA CYS A 39 6.42 13.57 13.46
C CYS A 39 7.04 14.78 12.75
N ASP A 40 7.81 14.50 11.69
CA ASP A 40 8.18 15.49 10.68
C ASP A 40 7.50 15.11 9.36
N PRO A 41 6.35 15.74 9.03
CA PRO A 41 5.58 15.35 7.85
C PRO A 41 6.38 15.42 6.54
N ALA A 42 7.34 16.35 6.42
CA ALA A 42 8.14 16.48 5.21
C ALA A 42 9.09 15.28 5.01
N LEU A 43 9.60 14.70 6.09
CA LEU A 43 10.40 13.46 6.05
C LEU A 43 9.51 12.24 5.78
N VAL A 44 8.31 12.19 6.40
CA VAL A 44 7.37 11.09 6.17
C VAL A 44 6.89 11.08 4.73
N VAL A 45 6.49 12.21 4.16
CA VAL A 45 6.09 12.32 2.74
C VAL A 45 7.20 11.85 1.82
N SER A 46 8.42 12.36 2.00
CA SER A 46 9.55 11.95 1.15
C SER A 46 9.86 10.46 1.28
N ARG A 47 9.81 9.92 2.50
CA ARG A 47 10.03 8.49 2.72
C ARG A 47 8.94 7.66 2.06
N SER A 48 7.67 8.04 2.18
CA SER A 48 6.57 7.34 1.52
C SER A 48 6.71 7.36 -0.01
N LEU A 49 7.07 8.51 -0.59
CA LEU A 49 7.29 8.62 -2.04
C LEU A 49 8.47 7.77 -2.54
N LEU A 50 9.55 7.70 -1.76
CA LEU A 50 10.76 6.97 -2.15
C LEU A 50 10.70 5.48 -1.80
N GLU A 51 10.05 5.13 -0.70
CA GLU A 51 10.14 3.81 -0.06
C GLU A 51 8.78 3.09 0.01
N SER A 52 7.75 3.51 -0.73
CA SER A 52 6.50 2.74 -0.89
C SER A 52 6.30 2.30 -2.35
N ILE A 53 5.72 1.11 -2.56
CA ILE A 53 5.51 0.55 -3.91
C ILE A 53 4.55 1.40 -4.73
N GLY A 54 3.37 1.72 -4.18
CA GLY A 54 2.33 2.48 -4.88
C GLY A 54 2.69 3.94 -5.19
N GLU A 55 3.67 4.50 -4.49
CA GLU A 55 4.05 5.90 -4.61
C GLU A 55 5.30 6.13 -5.45
N ALA A 56 6.28 5.22 -5.40
CA ALA A 56 7.50 5.34 -6.19
C ALA A 56 7.18 5.47 -7.69
N VAL A 57 6.16 4.75 -8.16
CA VAL A 57 5.67 4.78 -9.56
C VAL A 57 5.14 6.16 -10.01
N GLN A 58 4.90 7.10 -9.09
CA GLN A 58 4.51 8.47 -9.42
C GLN A 58 5.72 9.37 -9.77
N TYR A 59 6.94 8.84 -9.68
CA TYR A 59 8.16 9.55 -10.03
C TYR A 59 8.20 9.90 -11.52
N VAL A 60 8.36 11.19 -11.81
CA VAL A 60 8.37 11.73 -13.18
C VAL A 60 9.79 11.96 -13.71
N GLY A 61 10.76 12.12 -12.82
CA GLY A 61 12.16 12.41 -13.17
C GLY A 61 12.80 13.46 -12.27
N LYS A 62 14.09 13.70 -12.49
CA LYS A 62 14.83 14.79 -11.84
C LYS A 62 14.43 16.13 -12.45
N VAL A 63 14.29 17.16 -11.61
CA VAL A 63 14.01 18.53 -12.04
C VAL A 63 15.15 19.46 -11.63
N ALA A 64 15.32 20.57 -12.35
CA ALA A 64 16.31 21.57 -12.00
C ALA A 64 15.99 22.12 -10.61
N GLY A 65 16.92 21.92 -9.65
CA GLY A 65 16.83 22.54 -8.34
C GLY A 65 16.91 24.07 -8.46
N ASP A 66 16.48 24.76 -7.41
CA ASP A 66 16.46 26.22 -7.26
C ASP A 66 17.87 26.87 -7.16
N GLY A 67 18.90 26.23 -7.73
CA GLY A 67 20.28 26.73 -7.74
C GLY A 67 21.01 26.61 -6.40
N LYS A 68 20.36 26.13 -5.33
CA LYS A 68 20.99 25.96 -4.02
C LYS A 68 21.73 24.61 -3.94
N ARG A 69 23.03 24.66 -4.25
CA ARG A 69 24.08 23.67 -3.95
C ARG A 69 23.66 22.19 -4.10
N GLY A 70 23.71 21.69 -5.33
CA GLY A 70 23.93 20.25 -5.60
C GLY A 70 22.85 19.28 -5.10
N ALA A 71 21.70 19.75 -4.63
CA ALA A 71 20.59 18.88 -4.25
C ALA A 71 19.95 18.30 -5.52
N GLU A 72 19.91 16.98 -5.61
CA GLU A 72 19.16 16.30 -6.66
C GLU A 72 17.68 16.28 -6.28
N VAL A 73 16.88 17.05 -7.02
CA VAL A 73 15.44 17.17 -6.79
C VAL A 73 14.70 16.20 -7.69
N GLY A 74 13.94 15.29 -7.09
CA GLY A 74 13.03 14.38 -7.79
C GLY A 74 11.60 14.88 -7.70
N ARG A 75 10.90 14.86 -8.84
CA ARG A 75 9.47 15.22 -8.88
C ARG A 75 8.62 13.97 -8.91
N PHE A 76 7.55 13.98 -8.11
CA PHE A 76 6.47 13.00 -8.12
C PHE A 76 5.20 13.72 -8.55
N ALA A 77 4.45 13.16 -9.50
CA ALA A 77 3.24 13.80 -9.98
C ALA A 77 2.14 12.81 -10.35
N LYS A 78 0.94 13.09 -9.85
CA LYS A 78 -0.30 12.41 -10.22
C LYS A 78 -1.21 13.40 -10.93
N ALA A 79 -1.60 13.07 -12.16
CA ALA A 79 -2.63 13.81 -12.89
C ALA A 79 -3.97 13.09 -12.68
N GLY A 80 -5.05 13.85 -12.51
CA GLY A 80 -6.36 13.33 -12.13
C GLY A 80 -6.29 12.60 -10.80
N PHE A 81 -6.37 13.33 -9.69
CA PHE A 81 -6.27 12.80 -8.34
C PHE A 81 -7.66 12.69 -7.71
N PRO A 82 -8.31 11.50 -7.73
CA PRO A 82 -9.60 11.33 -7.08
C PRO A 82 -9.44 11.35 -5.56
N MET A 83 -10.26 12.15 -4.90
CA MET A 83 -10.18 12.41 -3.47
C MET A 83 -11.56 12.66 -2.89
N LEU A 84 -11.61 12.86 -1.57
CA LEU A 84 -12.82 13.28 -0.88
C LEU A 84 -12.70 14.74 -0.43
N THR A 85 -13.80 15.46 -0.52
CA THR A 85 -13.98 16.71 0.21
C THR A 85 -14.13 16.43 1.71
N ASN A 86 -14.06 17.47 2.54
CA ASN A 86 -14.28 17.33 3.99
C ASN A 86 -15.76 17.03 4.36
N SER A 87 -16.68 17.05 3.39
CA SER A 87 -18.07 16.57 3.50
C SER A 87 -18.23 15.11 3.06
N GLY A 88 -17.16 14.45 2.59
CA GLY A 88 -17.21 13.07 2.13
C GLY A 88 -17.64 12.90 0.67
N ASP A 89 -17.83 14.00 -0.07
CA ASP A 89 -18.17 13.97 -1.49
C ASP A 89 -16.93 13.60 -2.31
N PHE A 90 -17.13 12.84 -3.37
CA PHE A 90 -16.08 12.61 -4.37
C PHE A 90 -15.73 13.92 -5.09
N CYS A 91 -14.44 14.19 -5.21
CA CYS A 91 -13.94 15.22 -6.12
C CYS A 91 -12.66 14.76 -6.83
N LEU A 92 -12.35 15.43 -7.93
CA LEU A 92 -11.17 15.15 -8.74
C LEU A 92 -10.33 16.41 -8.81
N ALA A 93 -9.12 16.35 -8.25
CA ALA A 93 -8.11 17.38 -8.49
C ALA A 93 -7.42 17.12 -9.84
N ASP A 94 -7.04 18.18 -10.53
CA ASP A 94 -6.35 18.11 -11.83
C ASP A 94 -4.96 17.52 -11.66
N SER A 95 -4.24 17.95 -10.61
CA SER A 95 -2.88 17.46 -10.35
C SER A 95 -2.43 17.56 -8.90
N LEU A 96 -1.67 16.56 -8.45
CA LEU A 96 -0.85 16.59 -7.24
C LEU A 96 0.61 16.49 -7.67
N THR A 97 1.44 17.46 -7.29
CA THR A 97 2.88 17.47 -7.57
C THR A 97 3.67 17.63 -6.27
N ILE A 98 4.69 16.82 -6.07
CA ILE A 98 5.55 16.86 -4.88
C ILE A 98 7.02 16.79 -5.30
N ASP A 99 7.80 17.79 -4.89
CA ASP A 99 9.23 17.86 -5.13
C ASP A 99 9.98 17.42 -3.87
N VAL A 100 10.95 16.53 -4.04
CA VAL A 100 11.72 15.89 -2.96
C VAL A 100 13.22 16.10 -3.17
N ASP A 101 13.93 16.52 -2.13
CA ASP A 101 15.39 16.43 -2.07
C ASP A 101 15.75 14.95 -1.90
N LEU A 102 16.20 14.30 -2.98
CA LEU A 102 16.47 12.86 -3.04
C LEU A 102 17.64 12.47 -2.12
N THR A 103 18.58 13.38 -1.89
CA THR A 103 19.76 13.12 -1.05
C THR A 103 19.41 13.23 0.42
N ARG A 104 18.69 14.29 0.80
CA ARG A 104 18.27 14.50 2.19
C ARG A 104 17.00 13.73 2.57
N LYS A 105 16.33 13.12 1.59
CA LYS A 105 15.03 12.44 1.73
C LYS A 105 14.02 13.33 2.45
N ARG A 106 13.82 14.55 1.94
CA ARG A 106 12.90 15.53 2.51
C ARG A 106 12.04 16.18 1.43
N MET A 107 10.74 16.30 1.70
CA MET A 107 9.83 17.08 0.86
C MET A 107 10.25 18.54 0.87
N LEU A 108 10.39 19.13 -0.32
CA LEU A 108 10.70 20.54 -0.52
C LEU A 108 9.44 21.36 -0.75
N LYS A 109 8.54 20.85 -1.59
CA LYS A 109 7.31 21.54 -2.00
C LYS A 109 6.24 20.53 -2.38
N ALA A 110 4.99 20.86 -2.10
CA ALA A 110 3.83 20.11 -2.58
C ALA A 110 2.77 21.08 -3.10
N GLU A 111 2.16 20.76 -4.23
CA GLU A 111 1.11 21.55 -4.87
C GLU A 111 -0.07 20.65 -5.25
N LEU A 112 -1.28 21.14 -5.00
CA LEU A 112 -2.54 20.56 -5.46
C LEU A 112 -3.25 21.59 -6.33
N ASP A 113 -3.41 21.27 -7.62
CA ASP A 113 -3.95 22.17 -8.64
C ASP A 113 -3.18 23.50 -8.74
N GLY A 114 -1.86 23.41 -8.60
CA GLY A 114 -0.94 24.57 -8.61
C GLY A 114 -0.95 25.41 -7.34
N ALA A 115 -1.81 25.11 -6.37
CA ALA A 115 -1.79 25.76 -5.06
C ALA A 115 -0.89 24.98 -4.09
N GLU A 116 0.06 25.68 -3.47
CA GLU A 116 0.95 25.08 -2.46
C GLU A 116 0.15 24.58 -1.24
N ILE A 117 0.48 23.38 -0.77
CA ILE A 117 -0.13 22.75 0.42
C ILE A 117 0.92 22.45 1.48
N SER A 118 0.47 22.31 2.72
CA SER A 118 1.36 21.97 3.83
C SER A 118 1.90 20.54 3.71
N ALA A 119 3.01 20.27 4.39
CA ALA A 119 3.57 18.91 4.46
C ALA A 119 2.61 17.91 5.15
N SER A 120 1.81 18.38 6.11
CA SER A 120 0.80 17.55 6.80
C SER A 120 -0.34 17.14 5.85
N ASP A 121 -0.78 18.10 5.02
CA ASP A 121 -1.80 17.85 4.02
C ASP A 121 -1.28 16.93 2.91
N ALA A 122 -0.06 17.18 2.42
CA ALA A 122 0.60 16.31 1.44
C ALA A 122 0.76 14.87 1.99
N MET A 123 1.10 14.72 3.26
CA MET A 123 1.16 13.40 3.92
C MET A 123 -0.20 12.70 3.87
N THR A 124 -1.28 13.41 4.19
CA THR A 124 -2.64 12.86 4.11
C THR A 124 -2.99 12.43 2.68
N LEU A 125 -2.67 13.24 1.68
CA LEU A 125 -2.95 12.92 0.27
C LEU A 125 -2.13 11.72 -0.21
N VAL A 126 -0.85 11.64 0.14
CA VAL A 126 0.01 10.50 -0.22
C VAL A 126 -0.56 9.20 0.34
N PHE A 127 -0.87 9.14 1.65
CA PHE A 127 -1.44 7.92 2.22
C PHE A 127 -2.85 7.62 1.69
N PHE A 128 -3.67 8.64 1.45
CA PHE A 128 -4.97 8.45 0.82
C PHE A 128 -4.83 7.83 -0.58
N HIS A 129 -3.91 8.33 -1.40
CA HIS A 129 -3.61 7.73 -2.69
C HIS A 129 -3.10 6.30 -2.57
N THR A 130 -2.14 6.05 -1.66
CA THR A 130 -1.61 4.71 -1.42
C THR A 130 -2.77 3.75 -1.12
N PHE A 131 -3.69 4.12 -0.24
CA PHE A 131 -4.72 3.22 0.28
C PHE A 131 -5.85 2.98 -0.72
N PHE A 132 -6.27 4.02 -1.45
CA PHE A 132 -7.51 4.00 -2.22
C PHE A 132 -7.31 3.95 -3.72
N GLN A 133 -6.09 4.16 -4.23
CA GLN A 133 -5.78 4.12 -5.66
C GLN A 133 -4.59 3.23 -5.99
N GLY A 134 -3.46 3.42 -5.31
CA GLY A 134 -2.24 2.67 -5.54
C GLY A 134 -2.41 1.19 -5.20
N HIS A 135 -2.81 0.92 -3.97
CA HIS A 135 -2.93 -0.42 -3.41
C HIS A 135 -3.99 -1.28 -4.14
N PRO A 136 -5.22 -0.81 -4.44
CA PRO A 136 -6.19 -1.60 -5.20
C PRO A 136 -5.73 -2.04 -6.59
N LYS A 137 -4.83 -1.30 -7.25
CA LYS A 137 -4.26 -1.72 -8.55
C LYS A 137 -3.40 -2.97 -8.41
N ILE A 138 -2.68 -3.13 -7.30
CA ILE A 138 -1.90 -4.33 -7.01
C ILE A 138 -2.84 -5.54 -6.92
N HIS A 139 -3.95 -5.41 -6.20
CA HIS A 139 -4.97 -6.46 -6.10
C HIS A 139 -5.56 -6.83 -7.47
N ALA A 140 -5.89 -5.83 -8.29
CA ALA A 140 -6.45 -6.06 -9.62
C ALA A 140 -5.50 -6.90 -10.49
N VAL A 141 -4.20 -6.57 -10.48
CA VAL A 141 -3.17 -7.31 -11.24
C VAL A 141 -2.97 -8.72 -10.68
N ALA A 142 -2.95 -8.86 -9.35
CA ALA A 142 -2.69 -10.13 -8.67
C ALA A 142 -3.69 -11.25 -9.00
N ASN A 143 -4.91 -10.91 -9.46
CA ASN A 143 -5.89 -11.92 -9.90
C ASN A 143 -5.37 -12.77 -11.07
N TRP A 144 -4.56 -12.20 -11.97
CA TRP A 144 -3.92 -12.95 -13.06
C TRP A 144 -2.72 -13.81 -12.59
N GLY A 145 -2.28 -13.60 -11.35
CA GLY A 145 -1.23 -14.37 -10.68
C GLY A 145 -1.76 -15.59 -9.92
N ALA A 146 -3.04 -15.94 -10.08
CA ALA A 146 -3.68 -17.04 -9.38
C ALA A 146 -4.48 -17.92 -10.35
N ASN A 147 -4.40 -19.23 -10.18
CA ASN A 147 -5.21 -20.19 -10.93
C ASN A 147 -5.98 -21.12 -9.97
N LEU A 148 -7.31 -21.03 -10.02
CA LEU A 148 -8.22 -21.85 -9.21
C LEU A 148 -8.68 -23.14 -9.90
N GLU A 149 -8.48 -23.28 -11.22
CA GLU A 149 -9.03 -24.35 -12.05
C GLU A 149 -8.14 -25.61 -12.12
N ARG A 150 -7.16 -25.73 -11.21
CA ARG A 150 -6.23 -26.85 -11.25
C ARG A 150 -6.90 -28.17 -10.91
N GLU A 151 -6.70 -29.17 -11.77
CA GLU A 151 -7.23 -30.53 -11.60
C GLU A 151 -6.47 -31.36 -10.55
N ASP A 152 -5.26 -30.96 -10.18
CA ASP A 152 -4.36 -31.73 -9.28
C ASP A 152 -4.70 -31.65 -7.79
N GLY A 153 -5.86 -31.08 -7.42
CA GLY A 153 -6.52 -31.39 -6.15
C GLY A 153 -5.97 -30.73 -4.88
N GLY A 154 -5.27 -29.60 -4.98
CA GLY A 154 -5.09 -28.70 -3.82
C GLY A 154 -3.70 -28.70 -3.17
N GLY A 155 -2.64 -28.57 -3.98
CA GLY A 155 -1.30 -28.25 -3.47
C GLY A 155 -1.22 -26.87 -2.80
N TYR A 156 -0.06 -26.57 -2.19
CA TYR A 156 0.18 -25.30 -1.49
C TYR A 156 -0.12 -24.06 -2.35
N ALA A 157 0.28 -24.06 -3.62
CA ALA A 157 0.02 -22.96 -4.56
C ALA A 157 -1.49 -22.74 -4.81
N HIS A 158 -2.31 -23.80 -4.80
CA HIS A 158 -3.76 -23.66 -4.91
C HIS A 158 -4.36 -23.01 -3.66
N GLY A 159 -3.88 -23.37 -2.46
CA GLY A 159 -4.26 -22.69 -1.22
C GLY A 159 -3.95 -21.19 -1.24
N CYS A 160 -2.77 -20.82 -1.76
CA CYS A 160 -2.36 -19.43 -1.99
C CYS A 160 -3.30 -18.72 -2.98
N ALA A 161 -3.68 -19.38 -4.08
CA ALA A 161 -4.63 -18.85 -5.05
C ALA A 161 -6.02 -18.62 -4.46
N VAL A 162 -6.51 -19.54 -3.62
CA VAL A 162 -7.79 -19.41 -2.89
C VAL A 162 -7.74 -18.23 -1.92
N ALA A 163 -6.66 -18.09 -1.15
CA ALA A 163 -6.47 -16.97 -0.24
C ALA A 163 -6.50 -15.64 -0.99
N THR A 164 -5.70 -15.49 -2.05
CA THR A 164 -5.65 -14.28 -2.88
C THR A 164 -7.02 -13.90 -3.43
N ASN A 165 -7.73 -14.84 -4.07
CA ASN A 165 -9.04 -14.54 -4.67
C ASN A 165 -10.09 -14.18 -3.61
N LEU A 166 -10.12 -14.90 -2.49
CA LEU A 166 -11.04 -14.59 -1.40
C LEU A 166 -10.75 -13.21 -0.81
N TYR A 167 -9.48 -12.89 -0.55
CA TYR A 167 -9.11 -11.62 0.05
C TYR A 167 -9.41 -10.44 -0.87
N ASN A 168 -9.13 -10.57 -2.18
CA ASN A 168 -9.51 -9.59 -3.19
C ASN A 168 -11.03 -9.36 -3.22
N TYR A 169 -11.82 -10.44 -3.20
CA TYR A 169 -13.27 -10.36 -3.13
C TYR A 169 -13.75 -9.64 -1.86
N LEU A 170 -13.20 -9.99 -0.70
CA LEU A 170 -13.56 -9.37 0.57
C LEU A 170 -13.18 -7.89 0.58
N GLY A 171 -11.98 -7.52 0.11
CA GLY A 171 -11.55 -6.13 0.02
C GLY A 171 -12.50 -5.28 -0.81
N GLY A 172 -12.86 -5.76 -2.01
CA GLY A 172 -13.77 -5.03 -2.91
C GLY A 172 -15.21 -4.91 -2.40
N THR A 173 -15.75 -5.95 -1.76
CA THR A 173 -17.16 -5.99 -1.34
C THR A 173 -17.39 -5.52 0.08
N THR A 174 -16.53 -5.93 1.01
CA THR A 174 -16.74 -5.77 2.45
C THR A 174 -16.31 -4.40 2.93
N PHE A 175 -15.26 -3.80 2.35
CA PHE A 175 -14.74 -2.51 2.80
C PHE A 175 -15.81 -1.41 2.77
N SER A 176 -16.53 -1.27 1.64
CA SER A 176 -17.60 -0.26 1.50
C SER A 176 -18.75 -0.47 2.48
N ILE A 177 -19.09 -1.73 2.80
CA ILE A 177 -20.12 -2.07 3.79
C ILE A 177 -19.64 -1.67 5.19
N LEU A 178 -18.41 -2.02 5.55
CA LEU A 178 -17.82 -1.69 6.84
C LEU A 178 -17.74 -0.17 7.05
N MET A 179 -17.28 0.59 6.06
CA MET A 179 -17.22 2.06 6.18
C MET A 179 -18.59 2.69 6.41
N ARG A 180 -19.65 2.20 5.74
CA ARG A 180 -21.03 2.67 6.01
C ARG A 180 -21.50 2.32 7.41
N LEU A 181 -21.18 1.12 7.90
CA LEU A 181 -21.50 0.71 9.27
C LEU A 181 -20.77 1.59 10.28
N PHE A 182 -19.47 1.84 10.08
CA PHE A 182 -18.67 2.71 10.93
C PHE A 182 -19.22 4.15 10.95
N ALA A 183 -19.58 4.70 9.80
CA ALA A 183 -20.24 6.00 9.73
C ALA A 183 -21.57 6.03 10.51
N ARG A 184 -22.42 5.01 10.32
CA ARG A 184 -23.71 4.89 11.02
C ARG A 184 -23.55 4.79 12.55
N HIS A 185 -22.46 4.19 13.02
CA HIS A 185 -22.14 4.06 14.44
C HIS A 185 -21.28 5.20 14.99
N GLY A 186 -20.98 6.23 14.20
CA GLY A 186 -20.19 7.39 14.63
C GLY A 186 -18.70 7.10 14.86
N VAL A 187 -18.17 6.02 14.26
CA VAL A 187 -16.75 5.67 14.30
C VAL A 187 -15.93 6.56 13.35
N CYS A 188 -16.53 6.98 12.23
CA CYS A 188 -15.98 7.97 11.31
C CYS A 188 -17.09 8.85 10.74
N ARG A 189 -16.72 9.91 10.02
CA ARG A 189 -17.65 10.66 9.18
C ARG A 189 -18.19 9.82 8.02
N ASP A 190 -19.25 10.31 7.38
CA ASP A 190 -19.79 9.70 6.16
C ASP A 190 -18.78 9.83 5.02
N LEU A 191 -18.59 8.73 4.31
CA LEU A 191 -17.63 8.56 3.22
C LEU A 191 -18.37 8.13 1.94
N HIS A 192 -19.58 8.63 1.70
CA HIS A 192 -20.41 8.17 0.59
C HIS A 192 -19.71 8.28 -0.78
N GLY A 193 -18.77 9.22 -0.93
CA GLY A 193 -17.94 9.38 -2.12
C GLY A 193 -16.85 8.32 -2.33
N ILE A 194 -16.53 7.49 -1.33
CA ILE A 194 -15.34 6.61 -1.37
C ILE A 194 -15.43 5.54 -2.45
N ALA A 195 -16.63 5.03 -2.74
CA ALA A 195 -16.82 4.04 -3.79
C ALA A 195 -16.40 4.58 -5.16
N GLN A 196 -16.63 5.88 -5.41
CA GLN A 196 -16.21 6.54 -6.67
C GLN A 196 -14.69 6.72 -6.73
N VAL A 197 -14.02 6.91 -5.58
CA VAL A 197 -12.55 6.95 -5.51
C VAL A 197 -11.96 5.60 -5.94
N PHE A 198 -12.49 4.49 -5.39
CA PHE A 198 -12.05 3.14 -5.78
C PHE A 198 -12.29 2.83 -7.25
N ALA A 199 -13.45 3.23 -7.79
CA ALA A 199 -13.82 2.95 -9.18
C ALA A 199 -13.02 3.78 -10.20
N TYR A 200 -12.55 4.97 -9.83
CA TYR A 200 -11.90 5.89 -10.77
C TYR A 200 -10.62 5.30 -11.38
N SER A 201 -9.76 4.70 -10.55
CA SER A 201 -8.43 4.24 -10.98
C SER A 201 -8.48 3.12 -12.03
N PRO A 202 -9.23 2.00 -11.82
CA PRO A 202 -9.32 0.92 -12.81
C PRO A 202 -9.97 1.34 -14.14
N GLU A 203 -10.89 2.31 -14.12
CA GLU A 203 -11.70 2.65 -15.29
C GLU A 203 -11.07 3.73 -16.18
N ARG A 204 -10.25 4.63 -15.61
CA ARG A 204 -9.89 5.89 -16.29
C ARG A 204 -8.41 6.18 -16.37
N GLU A 205 -7.57 5.47 -15.62
CA GLU A 205 -6.14 5.75 -15.62
C GLU A 205 -5.39 4.84 -16.58
N PRO A 206 -4.75 5.40 -17.64
CA PRO A 206 -3.90 4.59 -18.49
C PRO A 206 -2.67 4.12 -17.71
N ALA A 207 -2.18 2.93 -18.05
CA ALA A 207 -0.89 2.46 -17.58
C ALA A 207 0.19 3.47 -18.00
N ARG A 208 0.91 4.04 -17.03
CA ARG A 208 1.98 5.01 -17.28
C ARG A 208 3.30 4.28 -17.51
N SER A 209 4.17 4.91 -18.28
CA SER A 209 5.56 4.47 -18.38
C SER A 209 6.28 4.78 -17.06
N HIS A 210 6.99 3.79 -16.53
CA HIS A 210 7.79 3.92 -15.31
C HIS A 210 9.31 3.91 -15.62
N ALA A 211 9.70 4.34 -16.82
CA ALA A 211 11.09 4.26 -17.30
C ALA A 211 12.09 5.01 -16.39
N HIS A 212 11.64 6.10 -15.76
CA HIS A 212 12.47 6.94 -14.89
C HIS A 212 12.78 6.32 -13.53
N LEU A 213 12.08 5.26 -13.11
CA LEU A 213 12.28 4.65 -11.78
C LEU A 213 13.72 4.20 -11.53
N ARG A 214 14.48 3.85 -12.58
CA ARG A 214 15.89 3.46 -12.42
C ARG A 214 16.75 4.59 -11.84
N GLU A 215 16.37 5.85 -12.06
CA GLU A 215 17.06 7.02 -11.49
C GLU A 215 16.94 7.06 -9.96
N LEU A 216 15.88 6.45 -9.38
CA LEU A 216 15.68 6.39 -7.93
C LEU A 216 16.54 5.33 -7.23
N GLY A 217 17.15 4.39 -7.97
CA GLY A 217 17.91 3.28 -7.39
C GLY A 217 18.95 3.66 -6.33
N PRO A 218 19.73 4.75 -6.50
CA PRO A 218 20.67 5.22 -5.48
C PRO A 218 20.02 5.82 -4.22
N PHE A 219 18.74 6.24 -4.30
CA PHE A 219 18.04 6.97 -3.24
C PHE A 219 16.95 6.13 -2.55
N SER A 220 16.52 5.04 -3.18
CA SER A 220 15.41 4.21 -2.74
C SER A 220 15.85 2.76 -2.56
N GLU A 221 15.74 2.27 -1.32
CA GLU A 221 16.05 0.89 -1.01
C GLU A 221 15.02 -0.05 -1.64
N VAL A 222 13.74 0.34 -1.62
CA VAL A 222 12.67 -0.48 -2.20
C VAL A 222 12.82 -0.61 -3.71
N VAL A 223 13.14 0.47 -4.43
CA VAL A 223 13.31 0.42 -5.89
C VAL A 223 14.47 -0.50 -6.26
N ARG A 224 15.60 -0.36 -5.57
CA ARG A 224 16.76 -1.24 -5.76
C ARG A 224 16.42 -2.70 -5.48
N PHE A 225 15.68 -2.97 -4.40
CA PHE A 225 15.24 -4.32 -4.06
C PHE A 225 14.31 -4.90 -5.13
N VAL A 226 13.26 -4.18 -5.52
CA VAL A 226 12.26 -4.64 -6.49
C VAL A 226 12.90 -4.99 -7.82
N PHE A 227 13.82 -4.15 -8.34
CA PHE A 227 14.50 -4.46 -9.60
C PHE A 227 15.35 -5.74 -9.52
N GLY A 228 16.05 -5.97 -8.40
CA GLY A 228 16.85 -7.18 -8.20
C GLY A 228 15.99 -8.42 -7.97
N ALA A 229 15.01 -8.32 -7.06
CA ALA A 229 14.11 -9.41 -6.69
C ALA A 229 13.26 -9.87 -7.88
N ARG A 230 12.80 -8.95 -8.74
CA ARG A 230 12.03 -9.27 -9.95
C ARG A 230 12.80 -10.18 -10.91
N ARG A 231 14.11 -9.96 -11.07
CA ARG A 231 14.96 -10.80 -11.91
C ARG A 231 15.06 -12.20 -11.31
N GLY A 232 15.46 -12.31 -10.04
CA GLY A 232 15.57 -13.60 -9.35
C GLY A 232 14.26 -14.38 -9.34
N PHE A 233 13.13 -13.68 -9.15
CA PHE A 233 11.80 -14.26 -9.24
C PHE A 233 11.51 -14.84 -10.62
N ARG A 234 11.73 -14.08 -11.70
CA ARG A 234 11.46 -14.54 -13.06
C ARG A 234 12.31 -15.74 -13.44
N ASP A 235 13.59 -15.70 -13.10
CA ASP A 235 14.52 -16.81 -13.36
C ASP A 235 14.07 -18.09 -12.63
N ALA A 236 13.63 -17.98 -11.37
CA ALA A 236 13.09 -19.11 -10.60
C ALA A 236 11.74 -19.59 -11.18
N PHE A 237 10.84 -18.67 -11.51
CA PHE A 237 9.53 -19.02 -12.06
C PHE A 237 9.66 -19.78 -13.37
N GLU A 238 10.59 -19.40 -14.25
CA GLU A 238 10.83 -20.12 -15.50
C GLU A 238 11.25 -21.59 -15.28
N ARG A 239 12.10 -21.86 -14.28
CA ARG A 239 12.50 -23.23 -13.91
C ARG A 239 11.37 -24.04 -13.28
N HIS A 240 10.47 -23.38 -12.57
CA HIS A 240 9.37 -23.98 -11.83
C HIS A 240 7.99 -23.76 -12.48
N CYS A 241 7.93 -23.32 -13.75
CA CYS A 241 6.68 -22.86 -14.36
C CYS A 241 5.61 -23.95 -14.44
N TRP A 242 6.02 -25.22 -14.49
CA TRP A 242 5.16 -26.39 -14.44
C TRP A 242 4.41 -26.54 -13.10
N GLU A 243 4.93 -25.96 -12.01
CA GLU A 243 4.23 -25.88 -10.71
C GLU A 243 3.12 -24.82 -10.72
N PHE A 244 3.05 -23.97 -11.74
CA PHE A 244 2.11 -22.83 -11.84
C PHE A 244 1.39 -22.74 -13.21
N PRO A 245 0.74 -23.81 -13.73
CA PRO A 245 -0.06 -23.74 -14.94
C PRO A 245 -1.07 -22.59 -14.93
N GLY A 246 -1.11 -21.82 -16.02
CA GLY A 246 -2.05 -20.72 -16.22
C GLY A 246 -1.80 -19.48 -15.36
N VAL A 247 -0.72 -19.44 -14.58
CA VAL A 247 -0.36 -18.28 -13.76
C VAL A 247 0.58 -17.36 -14.53
N ASP A 248 0.26 -16.06 -14.58
CA ASP A 248 1.20 -15.06 -15.09
C ASP A 248 2.27 -14.74 -14.04
N ALA A 249 3.55 -14.88 -14.44
CA ALA A 249 4.68 -14.70 -13.53
C ALA A 249 4.78 -13.26 -12.98
N GLU A 250 4.48 -12.25 -13.80
CA GLU A 250 4.55 -10.86 -13.35
C GLU A 250 3.41 -10.56 -12.38
N ALA A 251 2.21 -11.03 -12.68
CA ALA A 251 1.06 -10.89 -11.80
C ALA A 251 1.27 -11.60 -10.46
N MET A 252 1.89 -12.78 -10.46
CA MET A 252 2.28 -13.46 -9.24
C MET A 252 3.34 -12.66 -8.46
N PHE A 253 4.37 -12.12 -9.11
CA PHE A 253 5.35 -11.25 -8.47
C PHE A 253 4.69 -10.02 -7.80
N VAL A 254 3.75 -9.39 -8.51
CA VAL A 254 2.98 -8.24 -8.00
C VAL A 254 2.12 -8.63 -6.80
N GLY A 255 1.33 -9.70 -6.93
CA GLY A 255 0.40 -10.14 -5.88
C GLY A 255 1.06 -10.75 -4.66
N THR A 256 2.31 -11.19 -4.75
CA THR A 256 3.02 -11.85 -3.65
C THR A 256 4.05 -10.90 -3.04
N ILE A 257 5.08 -10.53 -3.79
CA ILE A 257 6.21 -9.72 -3.30
C ILE A 257 5.83 -8.25 -3.20
N LEU A 258 5.28 -7.64 -4.26
CA LEU A 258 4.99 -6.21 -4.21
C LEU A 258 3.85 -5.87 -3.23
N HIS A 259 2.79 -6.67 -3.22
CA HIS A 259 1.69 -6.53 -2.28
C HIS A 259 2.14 -6.57 -0.81
N SER A 260 2.92 -7.59 -0.43
CA SER A 260 3.39 -7.74 0.94
C SER A 260 4.35 -6.62 1.37
N LEU A 261 5.20 -6.16 0.46
CA LEU A 261 6.03 -4.98 0.68
C LEU A 261 5.22 -3.70 0.80
N ASP A 262 4.21 -3.48 -0.03
CA ASP A 262 3.34 -2.31 0.07
C ASP A 262 2.73 -2.23 1.48
N HIS A 263 2.22 -3.35 2.00
CA HIS A 263 1.71 -3.47 3.36
C HIS A 263 2.76 -3.28 4.46
N TYR A 264 3.98 -3.73 4.25
CA TYR A 264 5.05 -3.53 5.23
C TYR A 264 5.52 -2.07 5.25
N LEU A 265 5.69 -1.47 4.08
CA LEU A 265 6.34 -0.18 3.89
C LEU A 265 5.44 0.97 4.32
N TRP A 266 4.16 0.98 3.95
CA TRP A 266 3.24 2.02 4.43
C TRP A 266 3.05 1.98 5.96
N SER A 267 3.15 0.80 6.61
CA SER A 267 3.07 0.62 8.05
C SER A 267 4.31 1.14 8.75
N ARG A 268 5.47 0.92 8.12
CA ARG A 268 6.75 1.47 8.56
C ARG A 268 6.85 2.99 8.34
N ASN A 269 6.28 3.49 7.24
CA ASN A 269 6.36 4.90 6.85
C ASN A 269 5.36 5.76 7.65
N LEU A 270 4.15 5.26 7.91
CA LEU A 270 3.16 5.88 8.81
C LEU A 270 3.26 5.26 10.22
N GLY A 271 4.28 5.66 10.97
CA GLY A 271 4.60 5.08 12.28
C GLY A 271 3.52 5.28 13.36
N ASP A 272 2.72 6.34 13.27
CA ASP A 272 1.58 6.55 14.16
C ASP A 272 0.37 7.07 13.37
N ALA A 273 -0.78 6.41 13.50
CA ALA A 273 -2.02 6.86 12.88
C ALA A 273 -2.40 8.29 13.33
N LEU A 274 -2.06 8.67 14.57
CA LEU A 274 -2.36 10.02 15.07
C LEU A 274 -1.57 11.14 14.37
N TRP A 275 -0.57 10.82 13.52
CA TRP A 275 0.13 11.81 12.69
C TRP A 275 -0.76 12.45 11.62
N LEU A 276 -1.81 11.76 11.16
CA LEU A 276 -2.72 12.29 10.13
C LEU A 276 -3.69 13.30 10.74
N ASP A 277 -3.71 14.53 10.28
CA ASP A 277 -4.50 15.61 10.88
C ASP A 277 -5.99 15.52 10.50
N THR A 278 -6.83 15.06 11.44
CA THR A 278 -8.28 14.97 11.26
C THR A 278 -9.01 16.30 11.37
N ASP A 279 -8.35 17.32 11.90
CA ASP A 279 -8.89 18.66 12.07
C ASP A 279 -8.57 19.57 10.88
N SER A 280 -7.77 19.07 9.91
CA SER A 280 -7.51 19.76 8.64
C SER A 280 -8.84 20.14 7.97
N PRO A 281 -9.06 21.43 7.67
CA PRO A 281 -10.34 21.91 7.15
C PRO A 281 -10.65 21.36 5.75
N ARG A 282 -9.61 20.99 5.00
CA ARG A 282 -9.73 20.48 3.62
C ARG A 282 -9.67 18.97 3.55
N PHE A 283 -8.83 18.33 4.37
CA PHE A 283 -8.48 16.90 4.21
C PHE A 283 -8.78 16.05 5.44
N GLY A 284 -9.45 16.59 6.46
CA GLY A 284 -9.73 15.89 7.71
C GLY A 284 -10.46 14.55 7.51
N VAL A 285 -11.45 14.48 6.61
CA VAL A 285 -12.17 13.22 6.29
C VAL A 285 -11.23 12.16 5.76
N MET A 286 -10.31 12.53 4.87
CA MET A 286 -9.33 11.60 4.32
C MET A 286 -8.32 11.14 5.37
N ALA A 287 -7.87 12.05 6.24
CA ALA A 287 -7.02 11.71 7.38
C ALA A 287 -7.73 10.72 8.32
N GLU A 288 -9.02 10.92 8.59
CA GLU A 288 -9.82 10.05 9.46
C GLU A 288 -9.94 8.63 8.90
N VAL A 289 -10.31 8.46 7.62
CA VAL A 289 -10.39 7.13 7.03
C VAL A 289 -9.01 6.47 6.91
N CYS A 290 -7.96 7.24 6.61
CA CYS A 290 -6.60 6.72 6.57
C CYS A 290 -6.14 6.23 7.97
N ARG A 291 -6.54 6.90 9.06
CA ARG A 291 -6.29 6.39 10.42
C ARG A 291 -6.91 5.02 10.64
N LEU A 292 -8.16 4.81 10.19
CA LEU A 292 -8.85 3.54 10.30
C LEU A 292 -8.20 2.44 9.46
N VAL A 293 -7.85 2.75 8.21
CA VAL A 293 -7.14 1.80 7.32
C VAL A 293 -5.81 1.41 7.96
N LYS A 294 -5.03 2.38 8.46
CA LYS A 294 -3.74 2.11 9.09
C LYS A 294 -3.84 1.17 10.28
N VAL A 295 -4.79 1.35 11.19
CA VAL A 295 -4.87 0.47 12.38
C VAL A 295 -5.61 -0.83 12.13
N GLY A 296 -6.48 -0.87 11.11
CA GLY A 296 -7.39 -1.98 10.90
C GLY A 296 -6.98 -2.95 9.81
N PHE A 297 -6.19 -2.53 8.83
CA PHE A 297 -6.03 -3.25 7.55
C PHE A 297 -4.58 -3.31 7.07
N SER A 298 -3.61 -2.94 7.89
CA SER A 298 -2.21 -2.78 7.43
C SER A 298 -1.23 -3.83 7.95
N ASP A 299 -1.57 -4.51 9.04
CA ASP A 299 -0.67 -5.43 9.72
C ASP A 299 -0.90 -6.88 9.30
N ASP A 300 -0.10 -7.81 9.82
CA ASP A 300 -0.33 -9.24 9.61
C ASP A 300 -1.61 -9.68 10.30
N ILE A 301 -2.43 -10.46 9.58
CA ILE A 301 -3.59 -11.13 10.16
C ILE A 301 -3.10 -12.15 11.21
N PRO A 302 -3.51 -12.01 12.49
CA PRO A 302 -3.04 -12.90 13.55
C PRO A 302 -3.65 -14.29 13.41
N GLY A 303 -2.97 -15.32 13.91
CA GLY A 303 -3.57 -16.65 14.07
C GLY A 303 -3.86 -17.42 12.77
N LEU A 304 -3.26 -17.02 11.64
CA LEU A 304 -3.34 -17.80 10.40
C LEU A 304 -2.62 -19.15 10.55
N LEU A 305 -3.30 -20.22 10.15
CA LEU A 305 -2.82 -21.60 10.31
C LEU A 305 -2.15 -22.17 9.04
N PHE A 306 -1.57 -21.31 8.21
CA PHE A 306 -0.82 -21.74 7.02
C PHE A 306 0.43 -20.88 6.83
N ASN A 307 1.45 -21.43 6.17
CA ASN A 307 2.67 -20.70 5.88
C ASN A 307 2.39 -19.65 4.81
N GLN A 308 2.37 -18.37 5.19
CA GLN A 308 2.19 -17.27 4.23
C GLN A 308 3.51 -16.69 3.74
N ARG A 309 4.63 -16.90 4.43
CA ARG A 309 5.92 -16.30 4.09
C ARG A 309 6.72 -17.17 3.12
N TYR A 310 7.35 -16.56 2.11
CA TYR A 310 8.27 -17.25 1.20
C TYR A 310 9.33 -18.07 1.96
N LYS A 311 9.90 -17.50 3.03
CA LYS A 311 10.93 -18.14 3.89
C LYS A 311 10.53 -19.50 4.47
N THR A 312 9.23 -19.68 4.74
CA THR A 312 8.68 -20.87 5.40
C THR A 312 7.77 -21.68 4.48
N ALA A 313 7.55 -21.20 3.26
CA ALA A 313 6.71 -21.86 2.28
C ALA A 313 7.35 -23.18 1.82
N PRO A 314 6.56 -24.24 1.62
CA PRO A 314 7.07 -25.49 1.06
C PRO A 314 7.36 -25.35 -0.44
N GLY A 315 8.38 -26.06 -0.93
CA GLY A 315 8.74 -26.09 -2.35
C GLY A 315 10.04 -25.35 -2.66
N ASP A 316 10.77 -25.82 -3.67
CA ASP A 316 12.07 -25.25 -4.04
C ASP A 316 11.93 -23.86 -4.67
N PHE A 317 10.87 -23.62 -5.44
CA PHE A 317 10.57 -22.30 -6.00
C PHE A 317 10.59 -21.19 -4.93
N PHE A 318 9.82 -21.34 -3.86
CA PHE A 318 9.70 -20.29 -2.84
C PHE A 318 11.03 -20.07 -2.09
N ARG A 319 11.79 -21.15 -1.85
CA ARG A 319 13.11 -21.06 -1.21
C ARG A 319 14.11 -20.33 -2.10
N GLU A 320 14.18 -20.68 -3.39
CA GLU A 320 15.06 -20.02 -4.35
C GLU A 320 14.75 -18.52 -4.48
N VAL A 321 13.47 -18.17 -4.55
CA VAL A 321 13.04 -16.76 -4.60
C VAL A 321 13.44 -16.03 -3.32
N TYR A 322 13.20 -16.62 -2.14
CA TYR A 322 13.59 -16.04 -0.85
C TYR A 322 15.10 -15.85 -0.75
N ASP A 323 15.90 -16.86 -1.06
CA ASP A 323 17.36 -16.79 -0.96
C ASP A 323 17.94 -15.73 -1.90
N SER A 324 17.42 -15.65 -3.13
CA SER A 324 17.78 -14.59 -4.08
C SER A 324 17.42 -13.21 -3.54
N ALA A 325 16.21 -13.02 -3.02
CA ALA A 325 15.76 -11.74 -2.48
C ALA A 325 16.54 -11.32 -1.22
N ALA A 326 16.78 -12.26 -0.31
CA ALA A 326 17.47 -12.04 0.96
C ALA A 326 18.93 -11.65 0.77
N SER A 327 19.55 -12.04 -0.36
CA SER A 327 20.89 -11.58 -0.75
C SER A 327 20.93 -10.08 -1.10
N ILE A 328 19.80 -9.48 -1.46
CA ILE A 328 19.67 -8.06 -1.81
C ILE A 328 19.29 -7.24 -0.58
N ASN A 329 18.21 -7.62 0.10
CA ASN A 329 17.76 -7.03 1.36
C ASN A 329 16.97 -8.07 2.16
N ARG A 330 17.55 -8.54 3.27
CA ARG A 330 16.94 -9.56 4.12
C ARG A 330 15.64 -9.08 4.79
N ASP A 331 15.59 -7.84 5.25
CA ASP A 331 14.42 -7.30 5.96
C ASP A 331 13.19 -7.28 5.03
N PHE A 332 13.39 -6.95 3.76
CA PHE A 332 12.33 -7.00 2.74
C PHE A 332 11.98 -8.43 2.35
N ALA A 333 12.96 -9.33 2.24
CA ALA A 333 12.72 -10.73 1.92
C ALA A 333 11.94 -11.47 3.04
N ASP A 334 12.22 -11.15 4.30
CA ASP A 334 11.57 -11.75 5.47
C ASP A 334 10.06 -11.45 5.55
N VAL A 335 9.60 -10.37 4.90
CA VAL A 335 8.19 -9.96 4.86
C VAL A 335 7.49 -10.30 3.55
N MET A 336 8.12 -11.03 2.63
CA MET A 336 7.47 -11.45 1.39
C MET A 336 6.43 -12.55 1.66
N ASP A 337 5.20 -12.31 1.21
CA ASP A 337 4.09 -13.29 1.29
C ASP A 337 3.90 -14.05 -0.01
N THR A 338 3.46 -15.30 0.05
CA THR A 338 3.17 -16.17 -1.10
C THR A 338 1.78 -15.98 -1.69
N CYS A 339 0.94 -15.15 -1.06
CA CYS A 339 -0.40 -14.79 -1.51
C CYS A 339 -0.82 -13.42 -0.96
N ILE A 340 -1.92 -12.89 -1.47
CA ILE A 340 -2.55 -11.69 -0.88
C ILE A 340 -3.27 -12.10 0.40
N ILE A 341 -2.73 -11.67 1.54
CA ILE A 341 -3.29 -11.94 2.87
C ILE A 341 -2.81 -10.91 3.92
N LYS A 342 -3.49 -9.77 4.02
CA LYS A 342 -3.15 -8.68 4.95
C LYS A 342 -4.38 -7.88 5.37
#